data_AF-A0A935MQZ1-F1
#
_entry.id   AF-A0A935MQZ1-F1
#
_cell.length_a   1.000
_cell.length_b   1.000
_cell.length_c   1.000
_cell.angle_alpha   90.00
_cell.angle_beta   90.00
_cell.angle_gamma   90.00
#
_symmetry.space_group_name_H-M   'P 1'
#
loop_
_entity.id
_entity.type
_entity.pdbx_description
1 polymer ?
#
loop_
_entity_poly.entity_id
_entity_poly.type
_entity_poly.pdbx_seq_one_letter_code
_entity_poly.pdbx_strand_id
1 'polypeptide(L)' 'MTINGKPIALQFLGLEKEEEAVWCYFESDACELPSTVQIKNTLLYQALEGQINIMHVTVGNQRKSLKVDQPEFEAAFQF' A
#
# COMPACT_ATOMS: atom_id res chain seq x y z
N MET A 1 -6.70 -4.26 -1.65
CA MET A 1 -5.67 -4.91 -0.82
C MET A 1 -6.19 -6.29 -0.43
N THR A 2 -5.33 -7.26 -0.14
CA THR A 2 -5.75 -8.58 0.32
C THR A 2 -5.00 -8.92 1.61
N ILE A 3 -5.72 -9.36 2.63
CA ILE A 3 -5.19 -9.73 3.96
C ILE A 3 -5.57 -11.18 4.23
N ASN A 4 -4.61 -12.04 4.56
CA ASN A 4 -4.85 -13.46 4.83
C ASN A 4 -5.65 -14.15 3.70
N GLY A 5 -5.41 -13.78 2.44
CA GLY A 5 -6.13 -14.28 1.27
C GLY A 5 -7.55 -13.72 1.08
N LYS A 6 -8.05 -12.87 1.98
CA LYS A 6 -9.37 -12.21 1.87
C LYS A 6 -9.20 -10.79 1.30
N PRO A 7 -9.91 -10.42 0.23
CA PRO A 7 -9.86 -9.06 -0.28
C PRO A 7 -10.48 -8.10 0.75
N ILE A 8 -9.82 -6.96 0.96
CA ILE A 8 -10.32 -5.87 1.79
C ILE A 8 -10.50 -4.60 0.95
N ALA A 9 -11.61 -3.91 1.18
CA ALA A 9 -11.87 -2.61 0.60
C ALA A 9 -11.15 -1.53 1.40
N LEU A 10 -10.64 -0.53 0.68
CA LEU A 10 -10.06 0.68 1.25
C LEU A 10 -10.99 1.86 0.95
N GLN A 11 -11.35 2.61 1.98
CA GLN A 11 -12.13 3.83 1.90
C GLN A 11 -11.17 5.02 1.91
N PHE A 12 -11.31 5.93 0.95
CA PHE A 12 -10.51 7.15 0.92
C PHE A 12 -11.06 8.15 1.94
N LEU A 13 -10.20 8.60 2.84
CA LEU A 13 -10.56 9.53 3.91
C LEU A 13 -10.29 10.98 3.54
N GLY A 14 -9.25 11.21 2.75
CA GLY A 14 -8.81 12.55 2.41
C GLY A 14 -7.35 12.59 2.00
N LEU A 15 -6.90 13.78 1.67
CA LEU A 15 -5.51 14.05 1.34
C LEU A 15 -5.03 15.31 2.04
N GLU A 16 -3.73 15.35 2.30
CA GLU A 16 -3.01 16.51 2.83
C GLU A 16 -1.85 16.82 1.89
N LYS A 17 -1.68 18.10 1.54
CA LYS A 17 -0.56 18.56 0.73
C LYS A 17 0.47 19.16 1.67
N GLU A 18 1.69 18.65 1.63
CA GLU A 18 2.79 19.11 2.47
C GLU A 18 4.04 19.28 1.60
N GLU A 19 4.50 20.52 1.47
CA GLU A 19 5.63 20.90 0.62
C GLU A 19 5.54 20.31 -0.80
N GLU A 20 6.38 19.33 -1.11
CA GLU A 20 6.47 18.65 -2.41
C GLU A 20 5.77 17.27 -2.42
N ALA A 21 5.02 16.94 -1.37
CA ALA A 21 4.33 15.67 -1.21
C ALA A 21 2.81 15.83 -1.06
N VAL A 22 2.09 14.76 -1.42
CA VAL A 22 0.67 14.60 -1.13
C VAL A 22 0.49 13.31 -0.35
N TRP A 23 0.04 13.45 0.89
CA TRP A 23 -0.36 12.32 1.72
C TRP A 23 -1.81 11.96 1.38
N CYS A 24 -2.04 10.69 1.05
CA CYS A 24 -3.39 10.17 0.80
C CYS A 24 -3.72 9.14 1.88
N TYR A 25 -4.84 9.35 2.57
CA TYR A 25 -5.26 8.50 3.67
C TYR A 25 -6.37 7.56 3.23
N PHE A 26 -6.19 6.28 3.56
CA PHE A 26 -7.17 5.25 3.30
C PHE A 26 -7.33 4.40 4.56
N GLU A 27 -8.56 3.98 4.86
CA GLU A 27 -8.86 3.04 5.94
C GLU A 27 -9.64 1.83 5.42
N SER A 28 -9.61 0.73 6.18
CA SER A 28 -10.50 -0.41 5.96
C SER A 28 -11.35 -0.64 7.19
N ASP A 29 -12.38 -1.46 7.04
CA ASP A 29 -13.00 -2.09 8.21
C ASP A 29 -11.97 -2.96 8.97
N ALA A 30 -12.30 -3.29 10.21
CA ALA A 30 -11.48 -4.17 11.04
C ALA A 30 -11.24 -5.52 10.33
N CYS A 31 -10.01 -6.00 10.41
CA CYS A 31 -9.61 -7.30 9.88
C CYS A 31 -8.92 -8.14 10.95
N GLU A 32 -8.82 -9.44 10.69
CA GLU A 32 -8.00 -10.34 11.51
C GLU A 32 -6.52 -9.88 11.48
N LEU A 33 -5.76 -10.25 12.51
CA LEU A 33 -4.32 -9.96 12.57
C LEU A 33 -3.63 -10.45 11.28
N PRO A 34 -2.98 -9.57 10.50
CA PRO A 34 -2.39 -9.96 9.23
C PRO A 34 -1.20 -10.91 9.41
N SER A 35 -1.27 -12.06 8.76
CA SER A 35 -0.13 -12.98 8.53
C SER A 35 0.40 -12.85 7.10
N THR A 36 -0.47 -12.51 6.15
CA THR A 36 -0.11 -12.15 4.78
C THR A 36 -0.80 -10.85 4.37
N VAL A 37 -0.07 -10.01 3.65
CA VAL A 37 -0.56 -8.73 3.11
C VAL A 37 -0.15 -8.64 1.65
N GLN A 38 -1.10 -8.42 0.76
CA GLN A 38 -0.86 -8.15 -0.66
C GLN A 38 -1.41 -6.77 -1.04
N ILE A 39 -0.56 -5.96 -1.63
CA ILE A 39 -0.85 -4.59 -2.05
C ILE A 39 -0.65 -4.50 -3.54
N LYS A 40 -1.65 -3.98 -4.24
CA LYS A 40 -1.54 -3.56 -5.65
C LYS A 40 -1.53 -2.04 -5.66
N ASN A 41 -0.44 -1.45 -6.14
CA ASN A 41 -0.28 -0.01 -6.22
C ASN A 41 0.14 0.40 -7.62
N THR A 42 -0.74 1.12 -8.31
CA THR A 42 -0.52 1.72 -9.63
C THR A 42 -0.69 3.24 -9.58
N LEU A 43 -0.66 3.84 -8.38
CA LEU A 43 -0.79 5.27 -8.23
C LEU A 43 0.31 5.96 -9.04
N LEU A 44 -0.09 6.99 -9.79
CA LEU A 44 0.76 7.82 -10.66
C LEU A 44 1.37 7.13 -11.89
N TYR A 45 1.18 5.82 -12.10
CA TYR A 45 1.77 5.11 -13.25
C TYR A 45 1.32 5.66 -14.62
N GLN A 46 0.13 6.25 -14.70
CA GLN A 46 -0.38 6.89 -15.92
C GLN A 46 0.19 8.29 -16.14
N ALA A 47 0.65 8.96 -15.08
CA ALA A 47 1.13 10.34 -15.13
C ALA A 47 2.65 10.44 -15.17
N LEU A 48 3.35 9.45 -14.59
CA LEU A 48 4.79 9.45 -14.40
C LEU A 48 5.36 8.11 -14.88
N GLU A 49 6.07 8.15 -16.02
CA GLU A 49 6.79 6.99 -16.53
C GLU A 49 8.00 6.68 -15.64
N GLY A 50 8.21 5.39 -15.35
CA GLY A 50 9.29 4.94 -14.47
C GLY A 50 9.01 5.18 -12.99
N GLN A 51 7.73 5.36 -12.62
CA GLN A 51 7.33 5.56 -11.24
C GLN A 51 7.78 4.40 -10.35
N ILE A 52 8.27 4.74 -9.16
CA ILE A 52 8.71 3.80 -8.14
C ILE A 52 7.77 3.90 -6.95
N ASN A 53 7.31 2.75 -6.47
CA ASN A 53 6.54 2.63 -5.25
C ASN A 53 7.39 1.97 -4.16
N ILE A 54 7.57 2.65 -3.03
CA ILE A 54 8.16 2.06 -1.83
C ILE A 54 7.04 1.84 -0.81
N MET A 55 6.79 0.58 -0.47
CA MET A 55 5.74 0.20 0.45
C MET A 55 6.34 -0.29 1.76
N HIS A 56 6.04 0.44 2.82
CA HIS A 56 6.35 0.05 4.19
C HIS A 56 5.08 -0.49 4.84
N VAL A 57 5.13 -1.73 5.32
CA VAL A 57 4.00 -2.40 5.97
C VAL A 57 4.41 -2.78 7.37
N THR A 58 3.63 -2.33 8.35
CA THR A 58 3.86 -2.60 9.77
C THR A 58 2.70 -3.40 10.33
N VAL A 59 3.00 -4.55 10.96
CA VAL A 59 2.03 -5.37 11.69
C VAL A 59 2.56 -5.58 13.10
N GLY A 60 1.84 -5.06 14.10
CA GLY A 60 2.35 -4.99 15.47
C GLY A 60 3.68 -4.24 15.52
N ASN A 61 4.74 -4.90 16.01
CA ASN A 61 6.09 -4.33 16.10
C ASN A 61 7.01 -4.71 14.93
N GLN A 62 6.50 -5.42 13.91
CA GLN A 62 7.30 -5.82 12.75
C GLN A 62 7.02 -4.92 11.56
N ARG A 63 8.07 -4.31 10.99
CA ARG A 63 8.01 -3.54 9.74
C ARG A 63 8.75 -4.27 8.63
N LYS A 64 8.10 -4.44 7.47
CA LYS A 64 8.72 -4.94 6.24
C LYS A 64 8.58 -3.86 5.15
N SER A 65 9.54 -3.84 4.23
CA SER A 65 9.61 -2.83 3.17
C SER A 65 9.87 -3.50 1.83
N LEU A 66 9.15 -3.06 0.79
CA LEU A 66 9.40 -3.51 -0.57
C LEU A 66 9.39 -2.31 -1.51
N LYS A 67 10.38 -2.25 -2.40
CA LYS A 67 10.41 -1.34 -3.54
C LYS A 67 9.86 -2.08 -4.75
N VAL A 68 8.95 -1.44 -5.47
CA VAL A 68 8.34 -1.94 -6.70
C VAL A 68 8.53 -0.87 -7.77
N ASP A 69 9.21 -1.25 -8.85
CA ASP A 69 9.46 -0.42 -10.02
C ASP A 69 8.43 -0.76 -11.11
N GLN A 70 7.84 0.23 -11.77
CA GLN A 70 7.00 0.02 -12.95
C GLN A 70 7.77 -0.83 -14.01
N PRO A 71 7.17 -1.84 -14.66
CA PRO A 71 5.73 -2.13 -14.78
C PRO A 71 5.12 -2.96 -13.65
N GLU A 72 5.92 -3.42 -12.69
CA GLU A 72 5.38 -4.19 -11.57
C GLU A 72 4.56 -3.29 -10.66
N PHE A 73 3.54 -3.87 -10.02
CA PHE A 73 2.60 -3.11 -9.19
C PHE A 73 2.16 -3.87 -7.95
N GLU A 74 2.64 -5.10 -7.76
CA GLU A 74 2.23 -5.95 -6.64
C GLU A 74 3.36 -6.10 -5.62
N ALA A 75 3.01 -5.96 -4.34
CA ALA A 75 3.87 -6.27 -3.21
C ALA A 75 3.18 -7.28 -2.31
N ALA A 76 3.88 -8.36 -1.98
CA ALA A 76 3.41 -9.39 -1.07
C ALA A 76 4.34 -9.46 0.16
N PHE A 77 3.73 -9.49 1.34
CA PHE A 77 4.41 -9.57 2.62
C PHE A 77 3.85 -10.76 3.40
N GLN A 78 4.74 -11.50 4.06
CA GLN A 78 4.39 -12.50 5.07
C GLN A 78 4.96 -12.02 6.38
N PHE A 79 4.24 -12.13 7.50
CA PHE A 79 4.65 -11.67 8.83
C PHE A 79 4.76 -12.83 9.82
#